data_AF-A0A1Q6X1Y3-F1
#
_entry.id   AF-A0A1Q6X1Y3-F1
#
_cell.length_a   1.000
_cell.length_b   1.000
_cell.length_c   1.000
_cell.angle_alpha   90.00
_cell.angle_beta   90.00
_cell.angle_gamma   90.00
#
_symmetry.space_group_name_H-M   'P 1'
#
loop_
_entity.id
_entity.type
_entity.pdbx_description
1 polymer ?
#
loop_
_entity_poly.entity_id
_entity_poly.type
_entity_poly.pdbx_seq_one_letter_code
_entity_poly.pdbx_strand_id
1 'polypeptide(L)'
;MLLGIEKLRVIKGFTAASMLDSYFHPYSHSLITAMAWSGVAALLYKTIWRAKASSSAAVIVGLAVFSHWILDLIAHPRDLAIYDDTWKVGFGLWNYRDPEFALEIALLAGGIIVYLARNVMPPIRNTAIIGFGIVLVIVQIGDTYVPRAPLTDKATAMGVWIFYTLFVLVAFLVEKVGSRRQINVS
;
A
#
# COMPACT_ATOMS: atom_id res chain seq x y z
N MET A 1 3.23 -9.91 13.40
CA MET A 1 3.58 -9.06 14.58
C MET A 1 2.67 -9.22 15.80
N LEU A 2 1.33 -9.14 15.68
CA LEU A 2 0.41 -9.09 16.85
C LEU A 2 0.32 -10.41 17.65
N LEU A 3 0.63 -11.55 17.02
CA LEU A 3 0.66 -12.87 17.65
C LEU A 3 2.07 -13.28 18.15
N GLY A 4 3.07 -12.39 18.06
CA GLY A 4 4.45 -12.67 18.48
C GLY A 4 5.27 -13.59 17.57
N ILE A 5 4.66 -14.11 16.49
CA ILE A 5 5.30 -15.00 15.51
C ILE A 5 6.31 -14.25 14.62
N GLU A 6 6.06 -12.98 14.35
CA GLU A 6 6.95 -12.12 13.57
C GLU A 6 7.48 -11.00 14.46
N LYS A 7 8.76 -10.72 14.30
CA LYS A 7 9.50 -9.79 15.15
C LYS A 7 9.95 -8.61 14.33
N LEU A 8 9.66 -7.42 14.85
CA LEU A 8 10.14 -6.15 14.35
C LEU A 8 10.74 -5.37 15.51
N ARG A 9 11.70 -4.52 15.18
CA ARG A 9 12.28 -3.54 16.09
C ARG A 9 12.35 -2.18 15.39
N VAL A 10 12.09 -1.11 16.12
CA VAL A 10 12.31 0.25 15.64
C VAL A 10 13.72 0.68 16.02
N ILE A 11 14.59 0.87 15.03
CA ILE A 11 15.96 1.36 15.23
C ILE A 11 16.07 2.74 14.58
N LYS A 12 16.42 3.74 15.38
CA LYS A 12 16.66 5.10 14.88
C LYS A 12 17.80 5.08 13.86
N GLY A 13 17.51 5.51 12.64
CA GLY A 13 18.49 5.56 11.55
C GLY A 13 18.83 4.20 10.94
N PHE A 14 17.95 3.20 11.04
CA PHE A 14 18.12 1.90 10.38
C PHE A 14 18.35 2.04 8.87
N THR A 15 17.50 2.80 8.21
CA THR A 15 17.73 3.31 6.86
C THR A 15 17.43 4.81 6.82
N ALA A 16 17.76 5.49 5.71
CA ALA A 16 17.53 6.93 5.58
C ALA A 16 16.04 7.28 5.46
N ALA A 17 15.25 6.36 4.89
CA ALA A 17 13.80 6.51 4.72
C ALA A 17 12.98 5.87 5.86
N SER A 18 13.47 4.77 6.45
CA SER A 18 12.69 3.97 7.40
C SER A 18 13.48 3.57 8.65
N MET A 19 12.85 3.72 9.82
CA MET A 19 13.38 3.25 11.11
C MET A 19 12.94 1.81 11.44
N LEU A 20 12.21 1.15 10.54
CA LEU A 20 11.61 -0.16 10.76
C LEU A 20 12.57 -1.28 10.31
N ASP A 21 12.97 -2.13 11.25
CA ASP A 21 13.70 -3.37 10.97
C ASP A 21 12.82 -4.57 11.32
N SER A 22 12.17 -5.12 10.30
CA SER A 22 11.39 -6.36 10.41
C SER A 22 12.32 -7.55 10.26
N TYR A 23 13.12 -7.87 11.28
CA TYR A 23 14.19 -8.86 11.12
C TYR A 23 13.72 -10.32 11.03
N PHE A 24 12.48 -10.63 11.39
CA PHE A 24 11.95 -12.01 11.34
C PHE A 24 10.47 -12.03 10.94
N HIS A 25 10.20 -12.34 9.68
CA HIS A 25 8.83 -12.41 9.11
C HIS A 25 8.69 -13.52 8.04
N PRO A 26 9.01 -14.79 8.37
CA PRO A 26 9.10 -15.88 7.38
C PRO A 26 7.82 -16.15 6.60
N TYR A 27 6.66 -15.70 7.11
CA TYR A 27 5.36 -15.94 6.50
C TYR A 27 4.81 -14.71 5.77
N SER A 28 4.70 -13.53 6.39
CA SER A 28 3.89 -12.46 5.79
C SER A 28 4.53 -11.73 4.59
N HIS A 29 5.86 -11.67 4.48
CA HIS A 29 6.54 -11.02 3.33
C HIS A 29 7.38 -11.98 2.49
N SER A 30 7.16 -13.29 2.60
CA SER A 30 7.83 -14.22 1.69
C SER A 30 7.26 -14.11 0.27
N LEU A 31 8.11 -14.29 -0.75
CA LEU A 31 7.69 -14.30 -2.15
C LEU A 31 6.56 -15.34 -2.39
N ILE A 32 6.70 -16.51 -1.78
CA ILE A 32 5.73 -17.61 -1.93
C ILE A 32 4.38 -17.23 -1.32
N THR A 33 4.38 -16.63 -0.12
CA THR A 33 3.14 -16.17 0.51
C THR A 33 2.50 -15.04 -0.29
N ALA A 34 3.30 -14.11 -0.83
CA ALA A 34 2.81 -13.04 -1.70
C ALA A 34 2.14 -13.61 -2.96
N MET A 35 2.77 -14.58 -3.65
CA MET A 35 2.17 -15.26 -4.79
C MET A 35 0.86 -15.99 -4.44
N ALA A 36 0.83 -16.68 -3.29
CA ALA A 36 -0.36 -17.37 -2.83
C ALA A 36 -1.50 -16.40 -2.54
N TRP A 37 -1.24 -15.29 -1.83
CA TRP A 37 -2.25 -14.27 -1.55
C TRP A 37 -2.74 -13.55 -2.81
N SER A 38 -1.88 -13.31 -3.79
CA SER A 38 -2.29 -12.79 -5.10
C SER A 38 -3.27 -13.73 -5.81
N GLY A 39 -3.01 -15.04 -5.76
CA GLY A 39 -3.92 -16.05 -6.28
C GLY A 39 -5.27 -16.08 -5.54
N VAL A 40 -5.23 -16.03 -4.20
CA VAL A 40 -6.43 -15.96 -3.36
C VAL A 40 -7.24 -14.69 -3.65
N ALA A 41 -6.61 -13.53 -3.78
CA ALA A 41 -7.28 -12.27 -4.08
C ALA A 41 -7.97 -12.31 -5.45
N ALA A 42 -7.29 -12.82 -6.48
CA ALA A 42 -7.88 -13.02 -7.81
C ALA A 42 -9.10 -13.98 -7.75
N LEU A 43 -8.98 -15.08 -7.00
CA LEU A 43 -10.06 -16.05 -6.83
C LEU A 43 -11.26 -15.47 -6.06
N LEU A 44 -11.01 -14.74 -4.98
CA LEU A 44 -12.05 -14.09 -4.17
C LEU A 44 -12.79 -13.04 -5.00
N TYR A 45 -12.06 -12.20 -5.75
CA TYR A 45 -12.68 -11.24 -6.67
C TYR A 45 -13.59 -11.94 -7.68
N LYS A 46 -13.10 -13.01 -8.31
CA LYS A 46 -13.92 -13.78 -9.26
C LYS A 46 -15.13 -14.43 -8.61
N THR A 47 -14.98 -14.97 -7.41
CA THR A 47 -16.04 -15.72 -6.71
C THR A 47 -17.14 -14.83 -6.16
N ILE A 48 -16.80 -13.65 -5.64
CA ILE A 48 -17.78 -12.73 -5.05
C ILE A 48 -18.51 -11.93 -6.14
N TRP A 49 -17.83 -11.51 -7.21
CA TRP A 49 -18.42 -10.72 -8.30
C TRP A 49 -18.95 -11.59 -9.47
N ARG A 50 -18.68 -12.90 -9.45
CA ARG A 50 -19.24 -13.95 -10.34
C ARG A 50 -19.31 -13.52 -11.81
N ALA A 51 -20.51 -13.61 -12.42
CA ALA A 51 -20.75 -13.32 -13.84
C ALA A 51 -20.46 -11.86 -14.23
N LYS A 52 -20.29 -10.94 -13.27
CA LYS A 52 -19.89 -9.55 -13.53
C LYS A 52 -18.37 -9.36 -13.54
N ALA A 53 -17.60 -10.32 -13.02
CA ALA A 53 -16.15 -10.27 -13.02
C ALA A 53 -15.59 -10.95 -14.27
N SER A 54 -15.02 -10.15 -15.18
CA SER A 54 -14.19 -10.68 -16.26
C SER A 54 -12.98 -11.42 -15.67
N SER A 55 -12.59 -12.54 -16.28
CA SER A 55 -11.33 -13.25 -15.92
C SER A 55 -10.12 -12.31 -15.99
N SER A 56 -10.11 -11.36 -16.93
CA SER A 56 -9.05 -10.35 -17.03
C SER A 56 -9.01 -9.42 -15.84
N ALA A 57 -10.17 -9.02 -15.30
CA ALA A 57 -10.23 -8.17 -14.11
C ALA A 57 -9.72 -8.90 -12.86
N ALA A 58 -10.02 -10.20 -12.72
CA ALA A 58 -9.47 -11.02 -11.63
C ALA A 58 -7.93 -11.13 -11.70
N VAL A 59 -7.37 -11.31 -12.90
CA VAL A 59 -5.91 -11.34 -13.10
C VAL A 59 -5.28 -9.99 -12.76
N ILE A 60 -5.88 -8.88 -13.18
CA ILE A 60 -5.40 -7.53 -12.84
C ILE A 60 -5.38 -7.34 -11.32
N VAL A 61 -6.40 -7.80 -10.59
CA VAL A 61 -6.42 -7.75 -9.12
C VAL A 61 -5.27 -8.57 -8.52
N GLY A 62 -5.05 -9.79 -8.99
CA GLY A 62 -3.93 -10.63 -8.52
C GLY A 62 -2.56 -10.00 -8.79
N LEU A 63 -2.36 -9.44 -9.98
CA LEU A 63 -1.14 -8.72 -10.35
C LEU A 63 -0.94 -7.45 -9.52
N ALA A 64 -2.02 -6.72 -9.23
CA ALA A 64 -1.96 -5.54 -8.37
C ALA A 64 -1.50 -5.93 -6.96
N VAL A 65 -2.05 -6.99 -6.38
CA VAL A 65 -1.60 -7.51 -5.07
C VAL A 65 -0.14 -7.96 -5.14
N PHE A 66 0.28 -8.64 -6.22
CA PHE A 66 1.66 -9.13 -6.36
C PHE A 66 2.67 -7.97 -6.51
N SER A 67 2.25 -6.87 -7.14
CA SER A 67 3.12 -5.71 -7.36
C SER A 67 3.69 -5.13 -6.07
N HIS A 68 2.99 -5.31 -4.94
CA HIS A 68 3.50 -4.93 -3.62
C HIS A 68 4.83 -5.60 -3.29
N TRP A 69 4.95 -6.93 -3.48
CA TRP A 69 6.20 -7.64 -3.20
C TRP A 69 7.35 -7.16 -4.10
N ILE A 70 7.05 -6.80 -5.36
CA ILE A 70 8.06 -6.27 -6.28
C ILE A 70 8.53 -4.88 -5.84
N LEU A 71 7.60 -4.02 -5.38
CA LEU A 71 7.95 -2.72 -4.80
C LEU A 71 8.76 -2.89 -3.51
N ASP A 72 8.42 -3.87 -2.68
CA ASP A 72 9.18 -4.20 -1.48
C ASP A 72 10.60 -4.63 -1.83
N LEU A 73 10.79 -5.48 -2.85
CA LEU A 73 12.12 -5.89 -3.32
C LEU A 73 13.00 -4.69 -3.70
N ILE A 74 12.40 -3.64 -4.28
CA ILE A 74 13.12 -2.41 -4.63
C ILE A 74 13.42 -1.58 -3.36
N ALA A 75 12.42 -1.40 -2.52
CA ALA A 75 12.46 -0.56 -1.34
C ALA A 75 13.40 -1.10 -0.25
N HIS A 76 13.17 -2.35 0.14
CA HIS A 76 13.78 -2.97 1.29
C HIS A 76 15.30 -3.15 1.14
N PRO A 77 16.07 -2.98 2.25
CA PRO A 77 17.43 -3.51 2.33
C PRO A 77 17.41 -5.04 2.21
N ARG A 78 18.54 -5.73 2.36
CA ARG A 78 18.62 -7.20 2.21
C ARG A 78 17.96 -7.95 3.38
N ASP A 79 16.70 -7.67 3.65
CA ASP A 79 15.89 -8.21 4.73
C ASP A 79 14.60 -8.92 4.24
N LEU A 80 14.27 -8.84 2.94
CA LEU A 80 13.05 -9.44 2.37
C LEU A 80 13.23 -10.92 2.08
N ALA A 81 12.48 -11.78 2.78
CA ALA A 81 12.54 -13.23 2.61
C ALA A 81 11.99 -13.72 1.24
N ILE A 82 12.67 -14.66 0.58
CA ILE A 82 12.13 -15.39 -0.59
C ILE A 82 11.25 -16.55 -0.13
N TYR A 83 11.83 -17.44 0.67
CA TYR A 83 11.19 -18.63 1.21
C TYR A 83 11.82 -18.92 2.57
N ASP A 84 10.99 -18.93 3.61
CA ASP A 84 11.47 -18.96 5.00
C ASP A 84 12.44 -17.78 5.30
N ASP A 85 12.93 -17.65 6.52
CA ASP A 85 13.84 -16.55 6.90
C ASP A 85 15.30 -16.78 6.42
N THR A 86 15.52 -17.74 5.51
CA THR A 86 16.84 -18.26 5.14
C THR A 86 17.49 -17.52 3.97
N TRP A 87 16.71 -17.10 2.98
CA TRP A 87 17.21 -16.37 1.80
C TRP A 87 16.56 -15.00 1.73
N LYS A 88 17.35 -13.95 2.02
CA LYS A 88 16.90 -12.55 2.02
C LYS A 88 17.45 -11.79 0.83
N VAL A 89 16.58 -11.00 0.20
CA VAL A 89 16.85 -10.13 -0.96
C VAL A 89 16.41 -8.70 -0.66
N GLY A 90 16.74 -7.79 -1.55
CA GLY A 90 16.41 -6.37 -1.43
C GLY A 90 17.46 -5.50 -2.11
N PHE A 91 17.01 -4.49 -2.87
CA PHE A 91 17.89 -3.54 -3.56
C PHE A 91 18.25 -2.32 -2.69
N GLY A 92 17.51 -2.09 -1.60
CA GLY A 92 17.86 -1.12 -0.57
C GLY A 92 17.62 0.33 -0.96
N LEU A 93 16.55 0.63 -1.72
CA LEU A 93 16.19 2.02 -2.04
C LEU A 93 15.92 2.84 -0.78
N TRP A 94 15.47 2.22 0.32
CA TRP A 94 15.32 2.88 1.64
C TRP A 94 16.61 3.48 2.20
N ASN A 95 17.78 3.08 1.71
CA ASN A 95 19.04 3.74 2.05
C ASN A 95 19.13 5.16 1.47
N TYR A 96 18.27 5.51 0.51
CA TYR A 96 18.24 6.79 -0.19
C TYR A 96 16.86 7.44 -0.04
N ARG A 97 16.76 8.34 0.95
CA ARG A 97 15.51 9.03 1.29
C ARG A 97 14.87 9.78 0.11
N ASP A 98 15.62 10.61 -0.61
CA ASP A 98 15.02 11.45 -1.66
C ASP A 98 14.58 10.65 -2.90
N PRO A 99 15.37 9.66 -3.39
CA PRO A 99 14.91 8.76 -4.45
C PRO A 99 13.69 7.91 -4.08
N GLU A 100 13.59 7.45 -2.83
CA GLU A 100 12.42 6.71 -2.38
C GLU A 100 11.17 7.60 -2.34
N PHE A 101 11.26 8.77 -1.69
CA PHE A 101 10.18 9.75 -1.69
C PHE A 101 9.72 10.10 -3.12
N ALA A 102 10.67 10.33 -4.04
CA ALA A 102 10.34 10.61 -5.43
C ALA A 102 9.57 9.47 -6.11
N LEU A 103 9.94 8.21 -5.83
CA LEU A 103 9.25 7.03 -6.36
C LEU A 103 7.83 6.92 -5.83
N GLU A 104 7.62 7.12 -4.53
CA GLU A 104 6.29 7.05 -3.91
C GLU A 104 5.35 8.13 -4.46
N ILE A 105 5.84 9.37 -4.59
CA ILE A 105 5.07 10.48 -5.17
C ILE A 105 4.74 10.19 -6.64
N ALA A 106 5.69 9.64 -7.40
CA ALA A 106 5.45 9.26 -8.80
C ALA A 106 4.38 8.16 -8.93
N LEU A 107 4.40 7.14 -8.05
CA LEU A 107 3.39 6.09 -8.02
C LEU A 107 2.01 6.62 -7.62
N LEU A 108 1.94 7.48 -6.62
CA LEU A 108 0.68 8.11 -6.19
C LEU A 108 0.09 8.99 -7.30
N ALA A 109 0.89 9.91 -7.86
CA ALA A 109 0.46 10.79 -8.92
C ALA A 109 0.09 10.01 -10.18
N GLY A 110 0.90 9.03 -10.58
CA GLY A 110 0.63 8.14 -11.70
C GLY A 110 -0.68 7.36 -11.52
N GLY A 111 -0.91 6.82 -10.33
CA GLY A 111 -2.16 6.12 -9.97
C GLY A 111 -3.38 7.04 -10.10
N ILE A 112 -3.30 8.27 -9.58
CA ILE A 112 -4.37 9.26 -9.71
C ILE A 112 -4.61 9.64 -11.18
N ILE A 113 -3.55 9.88 -11.95
CA ILE A 113 -3.65 10.24 -13.37
C ILE A 113 -4.34 9.11 -14.15
N VAL A 114 -3.91 7.86 -13.97
CA VAL A 114 -4.52 6.71 -14.62
C VAL A 114 -5.98 6.55 -14.18
N TYR A 115 -6.29 6.72 -12.90
CA TYR A 115 -7.65 6.62 -12.38
C TYR A 115 -8.57 7.67 -12.99
N LEU A 116 -8.15 8.93 -13.03
CA LEU A 116 -8.92 10.02 -13.62
C LEU A 116 -9.06 9.87 -15.14
N ALA A 117 -8.03 9.40 -15.84
CA ALA A 117 -8.06 9.19 -17.29
C ALA A 117 -8.97 8.03 -17.72
N ARG A 118 -9.14 7.01 -16.86
CA ARG A 118 -9.94 5.82 -17.16
C ARG A 118 -11.40 5.90 -16.71
N ASN A 119 -11.76 6.88 -15.89
CA ASN A 119 -13.11 6.99 -15.34
C ASN A 119 -13.76 8.33 -15.70
N VAL A 120 -14.97 8.28 -16.27
CA VAL A 120 -15.80 9.47 -16.48
C VAL A 120 -16.60 9.71 -15.20
N MET A 121 -16.39 10.85 -14.56
CA MET A 121 -16.89 11.13 -13.21
C MET A 121 -17.33 12.59 -13.08
N PRO A 122 -18.23 12.90 -12.12
CA PRO A 122 -18.59 14.29 -11.83
C PRO A 122 -17.36 15.13 -11.46
N PRO A 123 -17.27 16.41 -11.88
CA PRO A 123 -16.13 17.27 -11.56
C PRO A 123 -15.81 17.34 -10.07
N ILE A 124 -16.84 17.35 -9.21
CA ILE A 124 -16.68 17.35 -7.75
C ILE A 124 -15.92 16.13 -7.23
N ARG A 125 -16.09 14.95 -7.86
CA ARG A 125 -15.36 13.74 -7.48
C ARG A 125 -13.91 13.79 -7.96
N ASN A 126 -13.67 14.31 -9.17
CA ASN A 126 -12.30 14.53 -9.66
C ASN A 126 -11.51 15.45 -8.72
N THR A 127 -12.12 16.57 -8.31
CA THR A 127 -11.51 17.50 -7.35
C THR A 127 -11.26 16.83 -6.00
N ALA A 128 -12.21 16.01 -5.50
CA ALA A 128 -12.03 15.29 -4.25
C ALA A 128 -10.87 14.28 -4.30
N ILE A 129 -10.70 13.56 -5.41
CA ILE A 129 -9.58 12.62 -5.63
C ILE A 129 -8.24 13.36 -5.65
N ILE A 130 -8.15 14.46 -6.41
CA ILE A 130 -6.93 15.29 -6.48
C ILE A 130 -6.61 15.87 -5.09
N GLY A 131 -7.62 16.41 -4.40
CA GLY A 131 -7.46 16.95 -3.05
C GLY A 131 -6.97 15.89 -2.06
N PHE A 132 -7.52 14.68 -2.11
CA PHE A 132 -7.06 13.56 -1.30
C PHE A 132 -5.61 13.19 -1.61
N GLY A 133 -5.23 13.15 -2.89
CA GLY A 133 -3.84 12.96 -3.32
C GLY A 133 -2.89 14.01 -2.74
N ILE A 134 -3.25 15.28 -2.81
CA ILE A 134 -2.46 16.38 -2.24
C ILE A 134 -2.28 16.20 -0.73
N VAL A 135 -3.34 15.83 -0.01
CA VAL A 135 -3.27 15.57 1.44
C VAL A 135 -2.29 14.42 1.73
N LEU A 136 -2.33 13.33 0.96
CA LEU A 136 -1.39 12.22 1.12
C LEU A 136 0.06 12.66 0.85
N VAL A 137 0.31 13.50 -0.15
CA VAL A 137 1.65 14.08 -0.40
C VAL A 137 2.12 14.91 0.81
N ILE A 138 1.26 15.74 1.39
CA ILE A 138 1.61 16.55 2.57
C ILE A 138 1.95 15.65 3.77
N VAL A 139 1.14 14.61 4.00
CA VAL A 139 1.42 13.62 5.05
C VAL A 139 2.75 12.93 4.81
N GLN A 140 3.06 12.55 3.56
CA GLN A 140 4.32 11.88 3.21
C GLN A 140 5.54 12.79 3.41
N ILE A 141 5.44 14.06 3.04
CA ILE A 141 6.50 15.05 3.31
C ILE A 141 6.75 15.16 4.81
N GLY A 142 5.66 15.21 5.59
CA GLY A 142 5.72 15.20 7.06
C GLY A 142 6.45 13.97 7.60
N ASP A 143 6.07 12.78 7.13
CA ASP A 143 6.65 11.51 7.57
C ASP A 143 8.16 11.40 7.24
N THR A 144 8.54 11.87 6.05
CA THR A 144 9.89 11.71 5.48
C THR A 144 10.89 12.73 6.02
N TYR A 145 10.47 14.00 6.15
CA TYR A 145 11.39 15.12 6.39
C TYR A 145 11.29 15.73 7.78
N VAL A 146 10.18 15.55 8.51
CA VAL A 146 10.04 16.09 9.86
C VAL A 146 10.74 15.14 10.85
N PRO A 147 11.78 15.59 11.57
CA PRO A 147 12.43 14.76 12.55
C PRO A 147 11.46 14.38 13.69
N ARG A 148 11.34 13.07 13.96
CA ARG A 148 10.53 12.54 15.05
C ARG A 148 11.33 11.59 15.93
N ALA A 149 10.99 11.53 17.21
CA ALA A 149 11.49 10.50 18.09
C ALA A 149 10.90 9.14 17.66
N PRO A 150 11.68 8.04 17.69
CA PRO A 150 11.16 6.72 17.39
C PRO A 150 10.06 6.37 18.39
N LEU A 151 8.91 5.93 17.89
CA LEU A 151 7.83 5.40 18.69
C LEU A 151 8.19 3.99 19.19
N THR A 152 7.51 3.53 20.24
CA THR A 152 7.61 2.13 20.67
C THR A 152 7.04 1.20 19.60
N ASP A 153 7.55 -0.04 19.50
CA ASP A 153 7.09 -1.02 18.50
C ASP A 153 5.55 -1.18 18.50
N LYS A 154 4.93 -1.19 19.69
CA LYS A 154 3.47 -1.27 19.84
C LYS A 154 2.76 -0.03 19.29
N ALA A 155 3.25 1.16 19.61
CA ALA A 155 2.66 2.41 19.14
C ALA A 155 2.78 2.55 17.62
N THR A 156 3.92 2.13 17.05
CA THR A 156 4.13 2.11 15.61
C THR A 156 3.16 1.14 14.93
N ALA A 157 3.03 -0.09 15.42
CA ALA A 157 2.09 -1.06 14.88
C ALA A 157 0.64 -0.55 14.94
N MET A 158 0.22 0.03 16.07
CA MET A 158 -1.11 0.63 16.21
C MET A 158 -1.33 1.78 15.23
N GLY A 159 -0.34 2.68 15.08
CA GLY A 159 -0.39 3.79 14.15
C GLY A 159 -0.65 3.31 12.71
N VAL A 160 0.13 2.32 12.25
CA VAL A 160 -0.01 1.73 10.91
C VAL A 160 -1.44 1.24 10.65
N TRP A 161 -2.02 0.46 11.58
CA TRP A 161 -3.39 -0.04 11.44
C TRP A 161 -4.43 1.08 11.40
N ILE A 162 -4.30 2.10 12.26
CA ILE A 162 -5.22 3.23 12.33
C ILE A 162 -5.16 4.03 11.02
N PHE A 163 -3.96 4.42 10.57
CA PHE A 163 -3.79 5.23 9.37
C PHE A 163 -4.27 4.50 8.12
N TYR A 164 -3.93 3.22 7.93
CA TYR A 164 -4.42 2.47 6.77
C TYR A 164 -5.95 2.33 6.77
N THR A 165 -6.56 2.06 7.93
CA THR A 165 -8.02 1.99 8.02
C THR A 165 -8.66 3.33 7.68
N LEU A 166 -8.11 4.44 8.19
CA LEU A 166 -8.58 5.78 7.89
C LEU A 166 -8.45 6.12 6.40
N PHE A 167 -7.32 5.80 5.76
CA PHE A 167 -7.13 6.05 4.33
C PHE A 167 -8.12 5.27 3.47
N VAL A 168 -8.38 4.00 3.80
CA VAL A 168 -9.40 3.20 3.11
C VAL A 168 -10.80 3.81 3.27
N LEU A 169 -11.15 4.26 4.48
CA LEU A 169 -12.44 4.90 4.73
C LEU A 169 -12.59 6.22 3.97
N VAL A 170 -11.56 7.07 3.97
CA VAL A 170 -11.57 8.33 3.24
C VAL A 170 -11.69 8.08 1.73
N ALA A 171 -10.91 7.14 1.18
CA ALA A 171 -11.01 6.77 -0.23
C ALA A 171 -12.43 6.28 -0.59
N PHE A 172 -13.05 5.47 0.26
CA PHE A 172 -14.43 5.02 0.07
C PHE A 172 -15.45 6.16 0.12
N LEU A 173 -15.25 7.14 1.00
CA LEU A 173 -16.10 8.34 1.07
C LEU A 173 -15.91 9.23 -0.17
N VAL A 174 -14.68 9.42 -0.63
CA VAL A 174 -14.34 10.15 -1.85
C VAL A 174 -15.04 9.52 -3.06
N GLU A 175 -15.04 8.19 -3.16
CA GLU A 175 -15.71 7.49 -4.27
C GLU A 175 -17.22 7.73 -4.30
N LYS A 176 -17.82 7.94 -3.12
CA LYS A 176 -19.24 8.25 -2.94
C LYS A 176 -19.60 9.72 -3.19
N VAL A 177 -18.61 10.62 -3.31
CA VAL A 177 -18.87 12.03 -3.60
C VAL A 177 -19.58 12.15 -4.95
N GLY A 178 -20.74 12.80 -4.95
CA GLY A 178 -21.57 12.95 -6.15
C GLY A 178 -22.40 11.72 -6.54
N SER A 179 -22.44 10.65 -5.72
CA SER A 179 -23.15 9.39 -6.05
C SER A 179 -24.66 9.34 -5.72
N ARG A 180 -25.41 10.45 -5.70
CA ARG A 180 -26.91 10.44 -5.67
C ARG A 180 -27.45 11.56 -6.57
N ARG A 181 -28.39 11.37 -7.52
CA ARG A 181 -29.54 10.44 -7.66
C ARG A 181 -29.55 9.65 -8.98
N GLN A 182 -29.57 8.32 -8.91
CA GLN A 182 -30.26 7.45 -9.88
C GLN A 182 -31.19 6.48 -9.14
N ILE A 183 -31.97 7.00 -8.19
CA ILE A 183 -33.03 6.24 -7.53
C ILE A 183 -34.35 6.93 -7.88
N ASN A 184 -35.17 6.19 -8.64
CA ASN A 184 -36.54 6.44 -9.10
C ASN A 184 -36.74 7.23 -10.40
N VAL A 185 -36.64 6.53 -11.53
CA VAL A 185 -37.60 6.66 -12.65
C VAL A 185 -37.94 5.24 -13.14
N SER A 186 -38.97 4.64 -12.53
CA SER A 186 -39.80 3.59 -13.11
C SER A 186 -41.06 3.46 -12.26
#